data_AF-A0A7C4TXE1-F1
#
_entry.id   AF-A0A7C4TXE1-F1
#
_cell.length_a   1.000
_cell.length_b   1.000
_cell.length_c   1.000
_cell.angle_alpha   90.00
_cell.angle_beta   90.00
_cell.angle_gamma   90.00
#
_symmetry.space_group_name_H-M   'P 1'
#
loop_
_entity.id
_entity.type
_entity.pdbx_description
1 polymer ?
#
loop_
_entity_poly.entity_id
_entity_poly.type
_entity_poly.pdbx_seq_one_letter_code
_entity_poly.pdbx_strand_id
1 'polypeptide(L)' 'MAEVHRRQNESLEDMLKRFRRECAKDGVYTEIKKRRYYVPPSEKKKQKETKKK' A
#
# COMPACT_ATOMS: atom_id res chain seq x y z
N MET A 1 -5.30 8.00 -0.74
CA MET A 1 -4.04 8.32 -0.03
C MET A 1 -4.42 8.45 1.42
N ALA A 2 -3.70 7.75 2.30
CA ALA A 2 -4.02 7.70 3.72
C ALA A 2 -3.82 9.08 4.38
N GLU A 3 -4.90 9.69 4.85
CA GLU A 3 -4.88 10.93 5.62
C GLU A 3 -5.20 10.63 7.09
N VAL A 4 -4.17 10.64 7.93
CA VAL A 4 -4.33 10.43 9.38
C VAL A 4 -4.31 11.77 10.10
N HIS A 5 -5.43 12.10 10.72
CA HIS A 5 -5.53 13.26 11.60
C HIS A 5 -5.22 12.87 13.05
N ARG A 6 -4.59 13.80 13.79
CA ARG A 6 -4.26 13.62 15.21
C ARG A 6 -5.56 13.58 16.02
N ARG A 7 -5.74 12.54 16.86
CA ARG A 7 -6.84 12.51 17.83
C ARG A 7 -6.41 13.19 19.13
N GLN A 8 -7.37 13.69 19.89
CA GLN A 8 -7.15 14.56 21.06
C GLN A 8 -6.31 13.92 22.18
N ASN A 9 -6.15 12.58 22.21
CA ASN A 9 -5.41 11.85 23.25
C ASN A 9 -4.40 10.82 22.70
N GLU A 10 -3.79 11.07 21.55
CA GLU A 10 -2.79 10.14 20.99
C GLU A 10 -1.36 10.67 21.07
N SER A 11 -0.44 9.76 21.41
CA SER A 11 1.00 9.96 21.27
C SER A 11 1.40 9.90 19.79
N LEU A 12 2.49 10.57 19.45
CA LEU A 12 3.05 10.62 18.10
C LEU A 12 3.31 9.22 17.52
N GLU A 13 3.79 8.30 18.37
CA GLU A 13 4.10 6.92 17.96
C GLU A 13 2.84 6.14 17.55
N ASP A 14 1.73 6.34 18.24
CA ASP A 14 0.48 5.65 17.93
C ASP A 14 -0.18 6.22 16.67
N MET A 15 0.01 7.51 16.40
CA MET A 15 -0.34 8.11 15.11
C MET A 15 0.46 7.48 13.96
N LEU A 16 1.78 7.32 14.13
CA LEU A 16 2.66 6.68 13.13
C LEU A 16 2.29 5.22 12.87
N LYS A 17 1.92 4.47 13.92
CA LYS A 17 1.46 3.07 13.76
C LYS A 17 0.18 2.99 12.92
N ARG A 18 -0.79 3.87 13.16
CA ARG A 18 -2.04 3.90 12.37
C ARG A 18 -1.79 4.33 10.92
N PHE A 19 -0.96 5.35 10.72
CA PHE A 19 -0.57 5.79 9.38
C PHE A 19 0.09 4.66 8.58
N ARG A 20 0.99 3.88 9.21
CA ARG A 20 1.58 2.70 8.56
C ARG A 20 0.54 1.65 8.21
N ARG A 21 -0.45 1.40 9.07
CA ARG A 21 -1.55 0.45 8.79
C ARG A 21 -2.42 0.93 7.63
N GLU A 22 -2.78 2.21 7.59
CA GLU A 22 -3.57 2.78 6.48
C GLU A 22 -2.79 2.75 5.16
N CYS A 23 -1.51 3.11 5.17
CA CYS A 23 -0.65 2.98 3.98
C CYS A 23 -0.51 1.54 3.48
N ALA A 24 -0.52 0.57 4.40
CA ALA A 24 -0.52 -0.85 4.05
C ALA A 24 -1.87 -1.30 3.47
N LYS A 25 -2.99 -0.82 4.05
CA LYS A 25 -4.35 -1.09 3.57
C LYS A 25 -4.60 -0.52 2.18
N ASP A 26 -4.14 0.70 1.94
CA ASP A 26 -4.21 1.36 0.63
C ASP A 26 -3.29 0.69 -0.41
N GLY A 27 -2.42 -0.24 0.00
CA GLY A 27 -1.57 -1.00 -0.90
C GLY A 27 -0.47 -0.16 -1.57
N VAL A 28 -0.19 1.05 -1.08
CA VAL A 28 0.78 2.02 -1.64
C VAL A 28 2.13 1.37 -1.89
N TYR A 29 2.64 0.59 -0.92
CA TYR A 29 3.91 -0.13 -1.06
C TYR A 29 3.90 -1.17 -2.18
N THR A 30 2.76 -1.84 -2.40
CA THR A 30 2.64 -2.85 -3.46
C THR A 30 2.56 -2.19 -4.83
N GLU A 31 1.93 -1.01 -4.91
CA GLU A 31 1.80 -0.25 -6.14
C GLU A 31 3.14 0.35 -6.56
N ILE A 32 3.89 0.93 -5.63
CA ILE A 32 5.26 1.40 -5.87
C ILE A 32 6.09 0.26 -6.46
N LYS A 33 6.09 -0.92 -5.83
CA LYS A 33 6.85 -2.10 -6.32
C LYS A 33 6.43 -2.53 -7.72
N LYS A 34 5.13 -2.55 -8.03
CA LYS A 34 4.60 -2.94 -9.35
C LYS A 34 4.91 -1.92 -10.45
N ARG A 35 5.06 -0.64 -10.11
CA ARG A 35 5.27 0.47 -11.06
C ARG A 35 6.75 0.85 -11.23
N ARG A 36 7.69 0.26 -10.46
CA ARG A 36 9.13 0.59 -10.56
C ARG A 36 9.71 0.41 -11.96
N TYR A 37 9.25 -0.61 -12.67
CA TYR A 37 9.72 -0.94 -14.01
C TYR A 37 8.53 -1.18 -14.94
N TYR A 38 8.72 -0.89 -16.22
CA TYR A 38 7.74 -1.31 -17.22
C TYR A 38 7.70 -2.83 -17.28
N VAL A 39 6.50 -3.37 -17.21
CA VAL A 39 6.23 -4.79 -17.42
C VAL A 39 5.23 -4.91 -18.58
N PRO A 40 5.51 -5.76 -19.58
CA PRO A 40 4.59 -6.01 -20.68
C PRO A 40 3.21 -6.46 -20.19
N PRO A 41 2.13 -6.13 -20.93
CA PRO A 41 0.76 -6.46 -20.52
C PRO A 41 0.53 -7.97 -20.36
N SER A 42 1.20 -8.80 -21.17
CA SER A 42 1.11 -10.27 -21.09
C SER A 42 1.65 -10.81 -19.75
N GLU A 43 2.81 -10.32 -19.30
CA GLU A 43 3.37 -10.72 -18.00
C GLU A 43 2.56 -10.19 -16.81
N LYS A 44 2.01 -8.97 -16.94
CA LYS A 44 1.07 -8.42 -15.94
C LYS A 44 -0.18 -9.29 -15.79
N LYS A 45 -0.73 -9.83 -16.88
CA LYS A 45 -1.87 -10.76 -16.85
C LYS A 45 -1.50 -12.07 -16.15
N LYS A 46 -0.39 -12.70 -16.56
CA LYS A 46 0.11 -13.94 -15.95
C LYS A 46 0.35 -13.81 -14.43
N GLN A 47 0.97 -12.71 -13.99
CA GLN A 47 1.18 -12.43 -12.55
C GLN A 47 -0.11 -12.16 -11.77
N LYS A 48 -1.16 -11.65 -12.42
CA LYS A 48 -2.47 -11.47 -11.78
C LYS A 48 -3.19 -12.81 -11.63
N GLU A 49 -3.07 -13.70 -12.60
CA GLU A 49 -3.68 -15.04 -12.57
C GLU A 49 -3.04 -15.94 -11.51
N THR A 50 -1.70 -15.93 -11.38
CA THR A 50 -1.02 -16.68 -10.33
C THR A 50 -1.30 -16.16 -8.92
N LYS A 51 -1.65 -14.88 -8.75
CA LYS A 51 -2.03 -14.29 -7.46
C LYS A 51 -3.49 -14.48 -7.07
N LYS A 52 -4.35 -14.86 -8.04
CA LYS A 52 -5.77 -15.17 -7.79
C LYS A 52 -6.01 -16.61 -7.37
N LYS A 53 -5.03 -17.48 -7.59
CA LYS A 53 -5.01 -18.88 -7.18
C LYS A 53 -4.44 -18.99 -5.77
#